data_AF-A0AAW2XJS3-F1
#
_entry.id   AF-A0AAW2XJS3-F1
#
_cell.length_a   1.000
_cell.length_b   1.000
_cell.length_c   1.000
_cell.angle_alpha   90.00
_cell.angle_beta   90.00
_cell.angle_gamma   90.00
#
_symmetry.space_group_name_H-M   'P 1'
#
loop_
_entity.id
_entity.type
_entity.pdbx_description
1 polymer ?
#
loop_
_entity_poly.entity_id
_entity_poly.type
_entity_poly.pdbx_seq_one_letter_code
_entity_poly.pdbx_strand_id
1 'polypeptide(L)'
;MEKIDACRNGCMLYWKDDIDMDYCKFCGEATYQPTRERNPNCKKTPYAILRYLPLTRCLQRLYASQATTEQMTGYANHQKEEGSMCHPSNADAWRHFDRTHSDFAAEPCNVRLDL
;
A
#
# COMPACT_ATOMS: atom_id res chain seq x y z
N MET A 1 0.93 12.95 0.95
CA MET A 1 -0.15 11.96 0.86
C MET A 1 -0.89 12.26 -0.41
N GLU A 2 -0.82 11.35 -1.36
CA GLU A 2 -1.40 11.53 -2.69
C GLU A 2 -2.87 11.14 -2.65
N LYS A 3 -3.70 11.85 -3.40
CA LYS A 3 -5.12 11.55 -3.53
C LYS A 3 -5.33 10.97 -4.91
N ILE A 4 -5.95 9.81 -4.97
CA ILE A 4 -6.28 9.09 -6.18
C ILE A 4 -7.78 9.00 -6.22
N ASP A 5 -8.39 9.51 -7.28
CA ASP A 5 -9.83 9.37 -7.46
C ASP A 5 -10.15 7.89 -7.66
N ALA A 6 -11.28 7.43 -7.13
CA ALA A 6 -11.69 6.04 -7.23
C ALA A 6 -13.14 5.96 -7.69
N CYS A 7 -13.47 4.84 -8.36
CA CYS A 7 -14.86 4.54 -8.68
C CYS A 7 -15.67 4.43 -7.38
N ARG A 8 -16.90 4.94 -7.39
CA ARG A 8 -17.83 4.85 -6.24
C ARG A 8 -17.99 3.43 -5.71
N ASN A 9 -18.00 2.44 -6.60
CA ASN A 9 -18.17 1.03 -6.28
C ASN A 9 -16.82 0.31 -6.02
N GLY A 10 -15.70 1.04 -6.02
CA GLY A 10 -14.37 0.46 -5.81
C GLY A 10 -13.83 -0.37 -6.98
N CYS A 11 -14.46 -0.31 -8.17
CA CYS A 11 -14.08 -1.15 -9.31
C CYS A 11 -12.73 -0.77 -9.93
N MET A 12 -12.32 0.50 -9.83
CA MET A 12 -11.04 0.99 -10.36
C MET A 12 -10.56 2.24 -9.64
N LEU A 13 -9.26 2.50 -9.79
CA LEU A 13 -8.60 3.75 -9.42
C LEU A 13 -8.30 4.54 -10.69
N TYR A 14 -8.59 5.84 -10.68
CA TYR A 14 -8.27 6.76 -11.78
C TYR A 14 -6.81 7.21 -11.62
N TRP A 15 -5.90 6.38 -12.10
CA TRP A 15 -4.45 6.53 -11.92
C TRP A 15 -3.69 6.34 -13.24
N LYS A 16 -2.57 7.07 -13.40
CA LYS A 16 -1.77 7.13 -14.64
C LYS A 16 -2.65 7.48 -15.85
N ASP A 17 -2.79 6.55 -16.79
CA ASP A 17 -3.46 6.75 -18.07
C ASP A 17 -4.98 6.98 -17.90
N ASP A 18 -5.52 6.67 -16.71
CA ASP A 18 -6.96 6.74 -16.41
C ASP A 18 -7.36 7.99 -15.59
N ILE A 19 -6.44 8.94 -15.37
CA ILE A 19 -6.69 10.12 -14.51
C ILE A 19 -7.85 10.99 -15.03
N ASP A 20 -7.95 11.17 -16.36
CA ASP A 20 -8.93 12.08 -16.96
C ASP A 20 -10.25 11.40 -17.35
N MET A 21 -10.49 10.15 -16.91
CA MET A 21 -11.71 9.45 -17.25
C MET A 21 -12.90 9.93 -16.45
N ASP A 22 -13.95 10.35 -17.15
CA ASP A 22 -15.23 10.74 -16.54
C ASP A 22 -16.12 9.54 -16.18
N TYR A 23 -15.78 8.32 -16.63
CA TYR A 23 -16.55 7.09 -16.40
C TYR A 23 -15.66 5.89 -16.06
N CYS A 24 -16.18 5.00 -15.22
CA CYS A 24 -15.52 3.75 -14.88
C CYS A 24 -15.55 2.73 -16.05
N LYS A 25 -14.40 2.14 -16.39
CA LYS A 25 -14.27 1.11 -17.43
C LYS A 25 -15.06 -0.18 -17.14
N PHE A 26 -15.32 -0.47 -15.87
CA PHE A 26 -15.90 -1.75 -15.44
C PHE A 26 -17.40 -1.67 -15.18
N CYS A 27 -17.88 -0.60 -14.52
CA CYS A 27 -19.29 -0.45 -14.16
C CYS A 27 -20.00 0.70 -14.90
N GLY A 28 -19.28 1.50 -15.70
CA GLY A 28 -19.86 2.63 -16.45
C GLY A 28 -20.30 3.83 -15.60
N GLU A 29 -20.15 3.75 -14.28
CA GLU A 29 -20.53 4.83 -13.36
C GLU A 29 -19.68 6.09 -13.55
N ALA A 30 -20.29 7.25 -13.31
CA ALA A 30 -19.61 8.52 -13.40
C ALA A 30 -18.55 8.67 -12.29
N THR A 31 -17.41 9.27 -12.63
CA THR A 31 -16.31 9.56 -11.71
C THR A 31 -16.67 10.68 -10.73
N TYR A 32 -17.37 11.71 -11.25
CA TYR A 32 -17.61 12.97 -10.55
C TYR A 32 -19.09 13.19 -10.24
N GLN A 33 -19.34 13.84 -9.10
CA GLN A 33 -20.66 14.26 -8.68
C GLN A 33 -21.19 15.38 -9.62
N PRO A 34 -22.50 15.40 -9.90
CA PRO A 34 -23.10 16.46 -10.70
C PRO A 34 -22.90 17.81 -10.01
N THR A 35 -22.28 18.76 -10.71
CA THR A 35 -22.10 20.13 -10.22
C THR A 35 -23.44 20.86 -10.26
N ARG A 36 -23.89 21.38 -9.11
CA ARG A 36 -25.15 22.14 -9.02
C ARG A 36 -25.07 23.52 -9.69
N GLU A 37 -23.86 24.05 -9.83
CA GLU A 37 -23.61 25.35 -10.44
C GLU A 37 -23.16 25.18 -11.89
N ARG A 38 -23.81 25.90 -12.81
CA ARG A 38 -23.48 25.95 -14.24
C ARG A 38 -22.25 26.82 -14.52
N ASN A 39 -21.29 26.84 -13.58
CA ASN A 39 -20.05 27.57 -13.72
C ASN A 39 -18.99 26.62 -14.29
N PRO A 40 -18.46 26.87 -15.51
CA PRO A 40 -17.45 26.02 -16.12
C PRO A 40 -16.14 25.94 -15.32
N ASN A 41 -15.92 26.83 -14.34
CA ASN A 41 -14.75 26.82 -13.47
C ASN A 41 -14.95 26.12 -12.12
N CYS A 42 -16.10 25.48 -11.87
CA CYS A 42 -16.30 24.71 -10.65
C CYS A 42 -15.42 23.45 -10.66
N LYS A 43 -14.66 23.24 -9.57
CA LYS A 43 -13.87 22.02 -9.39
C LYS A 43 -14.80 20.80 -9.36
N LYS A 44 -14.51 19.81 -10.21
CA LYS A 44 -15.20 18.52 -10.19
C LYS A 44 -14.88 17.81 -8.86
N THR A 45 -15.91 17.29 -8.19
CA THR A 45 -15.78 16.54 -6.94
C THR A 45 -15.97 15.05 -7.24
N PRO A 46 -14.98 14.18 -7.05
CA PRO A 46 -15.11 12.75 -7.30
C PRO A 46 -16.05 12.09 -6.28
N TYR A 47 -16.67 10.97 -6.65
CA TYR A 47 -17.52 10.22 -5.72
C TYR A 47 -16.73 9.55 -4.60
N ALA A 48 -15.53 9.06 -4.88
CA ALA A 48 -14.65 8.42 -3.92
C ALA A 48 -13.19 8.86 -4.14
N ILE A 49 -12.43 8.97 -3.05
CA ILE A 49 -11.01 9.32 -3.06
C ILE A 49 -10.26 8.31 -2.20
N LEU A 50 -9.29 7.64 -2.80
CA LEU A 50 -8.30 6.83 -2.11
C LEU A 50 -7.08 7.70 -1.76
N ARG A 51 -6.54 7.54 -0.55
CA ARG A 51 -5.34 8.27 -0.14
C ARG A 51 -4.13 7.34 -0.17
N TYR A 52 -3.21 7.61 -1.08
CA TYR A 52 -1.96 6.87 -1.20
C TYR A 52 -0.87 7.47 -0.32
N LEU A 53 -0.22 6.62 0.45
CA LEU A 53 0.94 6.95 1.26
C LEU A 53 2.19 6.41 0.54
N PRO A 54 3.12 7.27 0.10
CA PRO A 54 4.34 6.80 -0.56
C PRO A 54 5.18 5.93 0.37
N LEU A 55 5.13 4.60 0.16
CA LEU A 55 5.76 3.62 1.04
C LEU A 55 7.25 3.87 1.18
N THR A 56 7.97 4.13 0.09
CA THR A 56 9.43 4.32 0.11
C THR A 56 9.87 5.42 1.07
N ARG A 57 9.20 6.58 1.07
CA ARG A 57 9.53 7.69 1.97
C ARG A 57 9.22 7.37 3.42
N CYS A 58 8.14 6.63 3.68
CA CYS A 58 7.80 6.18 5.01
C CYS A 58 8.82 5.18 5.55
N LEU A 59 9.19 4.18 4.75
CA LEU A 59 10.20 3.18 5.13
C LEU A 59 11.57 3.83 5.38
N GLN A 60 12.01 4.74 4.51
CA GLN A 60 13.27 5.50 4.72
C GLN A 60 13.30 6.22 6.08
N ARG A 61 12.18 6.83 6.49
CA ARG A 61 12.09 7.52 7.78
C ARG A 61 12.11 6.55 8.96
N LEU A 62 11.49 5.37 8.82
CA LEU A 62 11.53 4.35 9.87
C LEU A 62 12.96 3.79 10.05
N TYR A 63 13.74 3.67 8.99
CA TYR A 63 15.15 3.26 9.07
C TYR A 63 16.12 4.38 9.49
N ALA A 64 15.67 5.64 9.53
CA ALA A 64 16.54 6.77 9.88
C ALA A 64 16.86 6.88 11.38
N SER A 65 16.13 6.16 12.24
CA SER A 65 16.34 6.12 13.69
C SER A 65 16.81 4.74 14.12
N GLN A 66 17.88 4.69 14.91
CA GLN A 66 18.45 3.45 15.41
C GLN A 66 17.44 2.63 16.22
N ALA A 67 16.64 3.30 17.05
CA ALA A 67 15.63 2.66 17.90
C ALA A 67 14.55 1.92 17.08
N THR A 68 14.15 2.48 15.94
CA THR A 68 13.16 1.85 15.06
C THR A 68 13.79 0.80 14.15
N THR A 69 15.05 1.01 13.72
CA THR A 69 15.79 0.02 12.91
C THR A 69 15.97 -1.31 13.63
N GLU A 70 16.24 -1.31 14.94
CA GLU A 70 16.33 -2.55 15.74
C GLU A 70 15.01 -3.33 15.70
N GLN A 71 13.87 -2.64 15.80
CA GLN A 71 12.55 -3.27 15.70
C GLN A 71 12.26 -3.77 14.28
N MET A 72 12.64 -3.00 13.25
CA MET A 72 12.40 -3.35 11.85
C MET A 72 13.25 -4.53 11.37
N THR A 73 14.44 -4.71 11.93
CA THR A 73 15.36 -5.82 11.61
C THR A 73 15.27 -6.97 12.61
N GLY A 74 14.47 -6.82 13.67
CA GLY A 74 14.33 -7.80 14.75
C GLY A 74 13.96 -9.20 14.23
N TYR A 75 13.14 -9.28 13.17
CA TYR A 75 12.74 -10.55 12.56
C TYR A 75 13.92 -11.41 12.07
N ALA A 76 15.04 -10.78 11.72
CA ALA A 76 16.26 -11.47 11.28
C ALA A 76 17.11 -11.96 12.47
N ASN A 77 17.02 -11.28 13.61
CA ASN A 77 17.85 -11.52 14.79
C ASN A 77 17.19 -12.46 15.82
N HIS A 78 15.90 -12.75 15.70
CA HIS A 78 15.22 -13.66 16.62
C HIS A 78 15.64 -15.11 16.40
N GLN A 79 16.04 -15.79 17.50
CA GLN A 79 16.23 -17.23 17.49
C GLN A 79 14.87 -17.91 17.22
N LYS A 80 14.82 -18.68 16.13
CA LYS A 80 13.65 -19.48 15.78
C LYS A 80 13.69 -20.75 16.64
N GLU A 81 12.93 -20.78 17.72
CA GLU A 81 12.70 -22.05 18.44
C GLU A 81 11.90 -22.99 17.53
N GLU A 82 12.46 -24.18 17.28
CA GLU A 82 11.76 -25.21 16.51
C GLU A 82 10.53 -25.70 17.29
N GLY A 83 9.37 -25.64 16.64
CA GLY A 83 8.10 -26.15 17.19
C GLY A 83 7.21 -25.10 17.88
N SER A 84 7.64 -23.84 18.01
CA SER A 84 6.82 -22.77 18.60
C SER A 84 6.77 -21.50 17.73
N MET A 85 5.56 -20.97 17.52
CA MET A 85 5.35 -19.68 16.84
C MET A 85 5.55 -18.51 17.81
N CYS A 86 6.80 -18.29 18.22
CA CYS A 86 7.15 -17.19 19.14
C CYS A 86 7.07 -15.79 18.50
N HIS A 87 7.02 -15.70 17.17
CA HIS A 87 6.89 -14.46 16.42
C HIS A 87 6.08 -14.69 15.13
N PRO A 88 5.26 -13.72 14.66
CA PRO A 88 4.52 -13.86 13.39
C PRO A 88 5.41 -14.23 12.20
N SER A 89 6.67 -13.78 12.16
CA SER A 89 7.65 -14.15 11.13
C SER A 89 8.05 -15.63 11.11
N ASN A 90 7.68 -16.41 12.14
CA ASN A 90 7.90 -17.85 12.19
C ASN A 90 6.81 -18.66 11.49
N ALA A 91 5.73 -18.03 11.03
CA ALA A 91 4.64 -18.71 10.35
C ALA A 91 5.13 -19.42 9.07
N ASP A 92 4.48 -20.53 8.70
CA ASP A 92 4.89 -21.34 7.55
C ASP A 92 4.79 -20.58 6.23
N ALA A 93 3.86 -19.62 6.12
CA ALA A 93 3.78 -18.71 4.97
C ALA A 93 5.10 -17.92 4.78
N TRP A 94 5.68 -17.41 5.88
CA TRP A 94 6.94 -16.67 5.85
C TRP A 94 8.13 -17.58 5.55
N ARG A 95 8.15 -18.79 6.10
CA ARG A 95 9.20 -19.78 5.77
C ARG A 95 9.17 -20.17 4.30
N HIS A 96 7.98 -20.33 3.73
CA HIS A 96 7.83 -20.58 2.31
C HIS A 96 8.31 -19.39 1.47
N PHE A 97 7.89 -18.18 1.81
CA PHE A 97 8.33 -16.96 1.13
C PHE A 97 9.85 -16.79 1.16
N ASP A 98 10.49 -16.99 2.32
CA ASP A 98 11.95 -16.87 2.48
C ASP A 98 12.71 -17.89 1.62
N ARG A 99 12.16 -19.11 1.45
CA ARG A 99 12.75 -20.15 0.58
C ARG A 99 12.58 -19.81 -0.90
N THR A 100 11.44 -19.24 -1.28
CA THR A 100 11.13 -18.87 -2.66
C THR A 100 11.87 -17.60 -3.10
N HIS A 101 12.11 -16.67 -2.17
CA HIS A 101 12.75 -15.37 -2.42
C HIS A 101 13.99 -15.18 -1.53
N SER A 102 14.97 -16.06 -1.68
CA SER A 102 16.20 -16.07 -0.85
C SER A 102 16.97 -14.74 -0.91
N ASP A 103 17.05 -14.11 -2.09
CA ASP A 103 17.75 -12.84 -2.27
C ASP A 103 17.07 -11.70 -1.50
N PHE A 104 15.73 -11.73 -1.43
CA PHE A 104 14.96 -10.77 -0.65
C PHE A 104 15.11 -11.05 0.85
N ALA A 105 15.08 -12.32 1.26
CA ALA A 105 15.21 -12.71 2.66
C ALA A 105 16.62 -12.47 3.23
N ALA A 106 17.65 -12.43 2.36
CA ALA A 106 19.03 -12.18 2.75
C ALA A 106 19.30 -10.73 3.19
N GLU A 107 18.49 -9.77 2.76
CA GLU A 107 18.63 -8.35 3.10
C GLU A 107 17.72 -8.00 4.31
N PRO A 108 18.27 -7.78 5.52
CA PRO A 108 17.48 -7.54 6.73
C PRO A 108 16.65 -6.25 6.68
N CYS A 109 17.04 -5.29 5.82
CA CYS A 109 16.29 -4.04 5.66
C CYS A 109 15.05 -4.19 4.76
N ASN A 110 14.79 -5.37 4.22
CA ASN A 110 13.58 -5.62 3.45
C ASN A 110 12.35 -5.75 4.35
N VAL A 111 11.38 -4.87 4.14
CA VAL A 111 10.17 -4.79 4.95
C VAL A 111 9.10 -5.72 4.40
N ARG A 112 8.51 -6.50 5.30
CA ARG A 112 7.38 -7.38 5.03
C ARG A 112 6.10 -6.68 5.48
N LEU A 113 5.30 -6.22 4.54
CA LEU A 113 3.99 -5.62 4.80
C LEU A 113 2.93 -6.66 4.46
N ASP A 114 2.51 -7.42 5.47
CA ASP A 114 1.37 -8.33 5.36
C ASP A 114 0.24 -7.84 6.25
N LEU A 115 -1.00 -8.09 5.84
CA LEU A 115 -2.24 -7.60 6.49
C LEU A 115 -2.83 -8.67 7.41
#